data_AF-A0A4D4M756-F1
#
_entry.id   AF-A0A4D4M756-F1
#
_cell.length_a   1.000
_cell.length_b   1.000
_cell.length_c   1.000
_cell.angle_alpha   90.00
_cell.angle_beta   90.00
_cell.angle_gamma   90.00
#
_symmetry.space_group_name_H-M   'P 1'
#
loop_
_entity.id
_entity.type
_entity.pdbx_description
1 polymer ?
#
loop_
_entity_poly.entity_id
_entity_poly.type
_entity_poly.pdbx_seq_one_letter_code
_entity_poly.pdbx_strand_id
1 'polypeptide(L)'
;MSDSVSDCTEPRSAVTEADVEALVRGICFKTGPPRTLGVELEWIVHELRRPQLPVAPERLDAAYAALRTVPLRSALTVEPGGQLELSSAPAASLMECIGSVSADLDAVRALLREAGLGLRGYGHDPWSPRPAISMSRATTPWSPTWTAPDPRAAP
;
A
#
# COMPACT_ATOMS: atom_id res chain seq x y z
N MET A 1 2.68 -31.00 43.62
CA MET A 1 2.90 -29.76 42.86
C MET A 1 2.23 -29.96 41.52
N SER A 2 1.11 -29.26 41.29
CA SER A 2 0.35 -29.34 40.04
C SER A 2 0.46 -27.96 39.42
N ASP A 3 1.22 -27.86 38.33
CA ASP A 3 1.37 -26.62 37.58
C ASP A 3 0.13 -26.43 36.73
N SER A 4 -0.75 -25.53 37.17
CA SER A 4 -1.84 -25.00 36.38
C SER A 4 -1.27 -24.09 35.29
N VAL A 5 -1.27 -24.58 34.05
CA VAL A 5 -0.99 -23.75 32.87
C VAL A 5 -2.14 -22.75 32.74
N SER A 6 -1.85 -21.49 33.07
CA SER A 6 -2.75 -20.35 32.84
C SER A 6 -2.82 -20.10 31.33
N ASP A 7 -3.93 -20.50 30.73
CA ASP A 7 -4.30 -20.17 29.35
C ASP A 7 -4.65 -18.68 29.28
N CYS A 8 -3.63 -17.84 29.11
CA CYS A 8 -3.77 -16.39 28.97
C CYS A 8 -4.07 -16.02 27.51
N THR A 9 -5.19 -16.51 26.97
CA THR A 9 -5.82 -15.87 25.81
C THR A 9 -7.09 -15.20 26.29
N GLU A 10 -6.94 -14.05 26.97
CA GLU A 10 -8.08 -13.20 27.31
C GLU A 10 -8.85 -12.90 26.00
N PRO A 11 -10.13 -13.29 25.90
CA PRO A 11 -10.91 -13.07 24.70
C PRO A 11 -11.03 -11.55 24.51
N ARG A 12 -10.44 -11.03 23.43
CA ARG A 12 -10.71 -9.66 23.01
C ARG A 12 -12.21 -9.52 22.84
N SER A 13 -12.82 -8.61 23.60
CA SER A 13 -14.23 -8.28 23.49
C SER A 13 -14.60 -8.09 22.03
N ALA A 14 -15.69 -8.68 21.57
CA ALA A 14 -16.17 -8.46 20.21
C ALA A 14 -16.43 -6.96 20.02
N VAL A 15 -15.89 -6.40 18.94
CA VAL A 15 -16.13 -5.00 18.56
C VAL A 15 -17.61 -4.86 18.21
N THR A 16 -18.30 -3.92 18.85
CA THR A 16 -19.71 -3.62 18.55
C THR A 16 -19.81 -2.62 17.40
N GLU A 17 -20.99 -2.56 16.77
CA GLU A 17 -21.28 -1.52 15.76
C GLU A 17 -21.07 -0.11 16.33
N ALA A 18 -21.47 0.12 17.58
CA ALA A 18 -21.28 1.40 18.27
C ALA A 18 -19.80 1.75 18.45
N ASP A 19 -18.94 0.77 18.71
CA ASP A 19 -17.48 0.98 18.80
C ASP A 19 -16.90 1.41 17.45
N VAL A 20 -17.36 0.80 16.35
CA VAL A 20 -16.94 1.17 14.98
C VAL A 20 -17.47 2.57 14.62
N GLU A 21 -18.72 2.87 14.93
CA GLU A 21 -19.32 4.18 14.66
C GLU A 21 -18.57 5.28 15.42
N ALA A 22 -18.28 5.07 16.70
CA ALA A 22 -17.52 6.01 17.52
C ALA A 22 -16.10 6.22 16.95
N LEU A 23 -15.44 5.16 16.48
CA LEU A 23 -14.12 5.22 15.85
C LEU A 23 -14.15 6.04 14.55
N VAL A 24 -15.08 5.73 13.64
CA VAL A 24 -15.24 6.45 12.37
C VAL A 24 -15.54 7.92 12.64
N ARG A 25 -16.43 8.22 13.60
CA ARG A 25 -16.75 9.59 13.99
C ARG A 25 -15.54 10.36 14.52
N GLY A 26 -14.72 9.71 15.35
CA GLY A 26 -13.52 10.31 15.92
C GLY A 26 -12.37 10.52 14.93
N ILE A 27 -12.29 9.69 13.88
CA ILE A 27 -11.13 9.69 12.96
C ILE A 27 -11.45 10.31 11.59
N CYS A 28 -12.58 9.96 10.99
CA CYS A 28 -12.91 10.30 9.60
C CYS A 28 -13.62 11.65 9.44
N PHE A 29 -14.30 12.14 10.48
CA PHE A 29 -15.10 13.38 10.44
C PHE A 29 -14.50 14.50 11.29
N LYS A 30 -13.16 14.64 11.29
CA LYS A 30 -12.49 15.73 12.01
C LYS A 30 -12.83 17.08 11.37
N THR A 31 -13.39 17.99 12.16
CA THR A 31 -13.73 19.34 11.74
C THR A 31 -12.51 20.27 11.89
N GLY A 32 -11.88 20.58 10.76
CA GLY A 32 -10.77 21.53 10.66
C GLY A 32 -10.30 21.63 9.21
N PRO A 33 -9.56 22.68 8.81
CA PRO A 33 -9.00 22.73 7.46
C PRO A 33 -8.06 21.53 7.25
N PRO A 34 -8.15 20.79 6.12
CA PRO A 34 -7.22 19.71 5.84
C PRO A 34 -5.79 20.27 5.83
N ARG A 35 -4.93 19.74 6.70
CA ARG A 35 -3.54 20.21 6.89
C ARG A 35 -2.52 19.42 6.09
N THR A 36 -2.93 18.27 5.56
CA THR A 36 -2.08 17.36 4.81
C THR A 36 -2.85 16.72 3.67
N LEU A 37 -2.13 16.28 2.64
CA LEU A 37 -2.66 15.49 1.52
C LEU A 37 -1.72 14.33 1.18
N GLY A 38 -2.25 13.32 0.54
CA GLY A 38 -1.50 12.21 -0.03
C GLY A 38 -2.11 11.76 -1.34
N VAL A 39 -1.36 10.97 -2.11
CA VAL A 39 -1.82 10.31 -3.33
C VAL A 39 -1.52 8.83 -3.27
N GLU A 40 -2.35 8.05 -3.94
CA GLU A 40 -2.14 6.63 -4.18
C GLU A 40 -2.11 6.42 -5.69
N LEU A 41 -1.07 5.72 -6.16
CA LEU A 41 -0.83 5.50 -7.58
C LEU A 41 -0.67 4.01 -7.86
N GLU A 42 -1.57 3.46 -8.65
CA GLU A 42 -1.50 2.08 -9.13
C GLU A 42 -0.93 2.02 -10.55
N TRP A 43 -0.01 1.09 -10.78
CA TRP A 43 0.67 0.91 -12.06
C TRP A 43 0.62 -0.54 -12.54
N ILE A 44 0.35 -0.71 -13.83
CA ILE A 44 0.47 -2.00 -14.50
C ILE A 44 1.94 -2.22 -14.85
N VAL A 45 2.49 -3.36 -14.42
CA VAL A 45 3.85 -3.79 -14.75
C VAL A 45 3.84 -4.63 -16.03
N HIS A 46 4.75 -4.34 -16.95
CA HIS A 46 4.76 -4.99 -18.28
C HIS A 46 6.17 -5.25 -18.81
N GLU A 47 6.27 -6.08 -19.85
CA GLU A 47 7.49 -6.23 -20.64
C GLU A 47 7.89 -4.90 -21.29
N LEU A 48 9.12 -4.42 -21.02
CA LEU A 48 9.55 -3.08 -21.45
C LEU A 48 9.55 -2.91 -22.98
N ARG A 49 9.98 -3.95 -23.71
CA ARG A 49 10.15 -3.92 -25.17
C ARG A 49 8.95 -4.44 -25.95
N ARG A 50 8.11 -5.27 -25.33
CA ARG A 50 6.96 -5.94 -25.97
C ARG A 50 5.75 -5.87 -25.04
N PRO A 51 5.16 -4.68 -24.89
CA PRO A 51 4.17 -4.39 -23.86
C PRO A 51 2.90 -5.26 -23.87
N GLN A 52 2.62 -5.87 -25.02
CA GLN A 52 1.51 -6.78 -25.26
C GLN A 52 1.76 -8.22 -24.79
N LEU A 53 3.00 -8.56 -24.43
CA LEU A 53 3.33 -9.89 -23.91
C LEU A 53 3.14 -9.90 -22.39
N PRO A 54 2.61 -11.00 -21.83
CA PRO A 54 2.52 -11.16 -20.39
C PRO A 54 3.93 -11.26 -19.79
N VAL A 55 4.09 -10.73 -18.58
CA VAL A 55 5.29 -10.96 -17.78
C VAL A 55 5.14 -12.29 -17.05
N ALA A 56 6.18 -13.13 -17.09
CA ALA A 56 6.18 -14.39 -16.33
C ALA A 56 6.05 -14.11 -14.83
N PRO A 57 5.19 -14.84 -14.07
CA PRO A 57 4.98 -14.60 -12.64
C PRO A 57 6.27 -14.58 -11.82
N GLU A 58 7.20 -15.49 -12.09
CA GLU A 58 8.47 -15.60 -11.36
C GLU A 58 9.35 -14.36 -11.55
N ARG A 59 9.24 -13.70 -12.70
CA ARG A 59 9.94 -12.44 -12.98
C ARG A 59 9.29 -11.27 -12.25
N LEU A 60 7.97 -11.24 -12.15
CA LEU A 60 7.27 -10.23 -11.34
C LEU A 60 7.62 -10.40 -9.86
N ASP A 61 7.56 -11.63 -9.34
CA ASP A 61 7.91 -11.93 -7.95
C ASP A 61 9.35 -11.52 -7.61
N ALA A 62 10.31 -11.83 -8.49
CA ALA A 62 11.70 -11.41 -8.31
C ALA A 62 11.86 -9.88 -8.33
N ALA A 63 11.18 -9.21 -9.26
CA ALA A 63 11.20 -7.75 -9.35
C ALA A 63 10.56 -7.10 -8.11
N TYR A 64 9.44 -7.64 -7.61
CA TYR A 64 8.75 -7.14 -6.42
C TYR A 64 9.56 -7.40 -5.15
N ALA A 65 10.22 -8.55 -5.03
CA ALA A 65 11.15 -8.83 -3.93
C ALA A 65 12.31 -7.82 -3.93
N ALA A 66 12.87 -7.51 -5.10
CA ALA A 66 13.94 -6.51 -5.22
C ALA A 66 13.46 -5.09 -4.88
N LEU A 67 12.27 -4.68 -5.36
CA LEU A 67 11.68 -3.38 -5.04
C LEU A 67 11.45 -3.18 -3.53
N ARG A 68 11.09 -4.23 -2.78
CA ARG A 68 10.93 -4.15 -1.31
C ARG A 68 12.21 -3.79 -0.56
N THR A 69 13.38 -3.88 -1.22
CA THR A 69 14.67 -3.46 -0.64
C THR A 69 15.03 -2.01 -0.96
N VAL A 70 14.28 -1.36 -1.86
CA VAL A 70 14.50 0.04 -2.22
C VAL A 70 13.96 0.94 -1.10
N PRO A 71 14.76 1.91 -0.62
CA PRO A 71 14.30 2.86 0.39
C PRO A 71 13.35 3.89 -0.23
N LEU A 72 12.06 3.58 -0.24
CA LEU A 72 10.99 4.47 -0.69
C LEU A 72 10.36 5.23 0.48
N ARG A 73 9.88 6.44 0.22
CA ARG A 73 9.07 7.20 1.20
C ARG A 73 7.62 6.72 1.23
N SER A 74 7.09 6.37 0.07
CA SER A 74 5.77 5.79 -0.10
C SER A 74 5.75 4.33 0.37
N ALA A 75 4.61 3.89 0.90
CA ALA A 75 4.36 2.48 1.09
C ALA A 75 4.23 1.82 -0.29
N LEU A 76 4.82 0.63 -0.44
CA LEU A 76 4.80 -0.15 -1.67
C LEU A 76 4.02 -1.46 -1.47
N THR A 77 2.96 -1.61 -2.26
CA THR A 77 2.01 -2.73 -2.20
C THR A 77 1.81 -3.34 -3.58
N VAL A 78 1.26 -4.54 -3.62
CA VAL A 78 0.88 -5.22 -4.86
C VAL A 78 -0.58 -5.60 -4.75
N GLU A 79 -1.38 -5.08 -5.67
CA GLU A 79 -2.81 -5.31 -5.71
C GLU A 79 -3.13 -6.74 -6.18
N PRO A 80 -4.35 -7.25 -5.93
CA PRO A 80 -4.74 -8.61 -6.32
C PRO A 80 -4.62 -8.89 -7.83
N GLY A 81 -4.70 -7.84 -8.67
CA GLY A 81 -4.48 -7.94 -10.12
C GLY A 81 -3.01 -7.89 -10.54
N GLY A 82 -2.08 -7.81 -9.58
CA GLY A 82 -0.64 -7.72 -9.81
C GLY A 82 -0.14 -6.30 -10.06
N GLN A 83 -0.99 -5.27 -9.99
CA GLN A 83 -0.57 -3.88 -10.11
C GLN A 83 0.33 -3.50 -8.94
N LEU A 84 1.33 -2.66 -9.20
CA LEU A 84 2.18 -2.09 -8.18
C LEU A 84 1.55 -0.78 -7.68
N GLU A 85 1.35 -0.67 -6.38
CA GLU A 85 0.78 0.52 -5.74
C GLU A 85 1.85 1.27 -4.94
N LEU A 86 1.83 2.60 -5.06
CA LEU A 86 2.55 3.53 -4.18
C LEU A 86 1.54 4.39 -3.42
N SER A 87 1.52 4.27 -2.09
CA SER A 87 0.73 5.14 -1.21
C SER A 87 1.68 6.13 -0.50
N SER A 88 1.55 7.42 -0.83
CA SER A 88 2.46 8.46 -0.35
C SER A 88 2.32 8.69 1.16
N ALA A 89 3.39 9.11 1.83
CA ALA A 89 3.26 9.71 3.15
C ALA A 89 2.44 11.03 3.08
N PRO A 90 1.65 11.37 4.13
CA PRO A 90 0.96 12.65 4.19
C PRO A 90 1.95 13.82 4.08
N ALA A 91 1.69 14.74 3.16
CA ALA A 91 2.51 15.91 2.89
C ALA A 91 1.79 17.21 3.28
N ALA A 92 2.54 18.25 3.66
CA ALA A 92 1.98 19.55 4.04
C ALA A 92 1.60 20.42 2.82
N SER A 93 2.02 20.02 1.62
CA SER A 93 1.67 20.71 0.38
C SER A 93 1.62 19.76 -0.82
N LEU A 94 0.96 20.20 -1.89
CA LEU A 94 0.90 19.44 -3.14
C LEU A 94 2.30 19.24 -3.76
N MET A 95 3.14 20.27 -3.71
CA MET A 95 4.49 20.20 -4.29
C MET A 95 5.40 19.23 -3.54
N GLU A 96 5.29 19.19 -2.21
CA GLU A 96 6.01 18.20 -1.40
C GLU A 96 5.55 16.77 -1.74
N CYS A 97 4.23 16.55 -1.85
CA CYS A 97 3.66 15.26 -2.23
C CYS A 97 4.17 14.80 -3.61
N ILE A 98 4.05 15.67 -4.62
CA ILE A 98 4.52 15.40 -5.99
C ILE A 98 6.02 15.10 -5.98
N GLY A 99 6.83 15.92 -5.31
CA GLY A 99 8.28 15.73 -5.25
C GLY A 99 8.67 14.39 -4.64
N SER A 100 8.05 14.02 -3.51
CA SER A 100 8.31 12.74 -2.84
C SER A 100 7.92 11.55 -3.71
N VAL A 101 6.71 11.53 -4.24
CA VAL A 101 6.20 10.40 -5.03
C VAL A 101 6.92 10.30 -6.38
N SER A 102 7.32 11.42 -6.98
CA SER A 102 8.12 11.40 -8.21
C SER A 102 9.49 10.76 -7.98
N ALA A 103 10.15 11.09 -6.87
CA ALA A 103 11.44 10.48 -6.53
C ALA A 103 11.33 8.97 -6.31
N ASP A 104 10.29 8.53 -5.59
CA ASP A 104 10.01 7.09 -5.40
C ASP A 104 9.74 6.40 -6.75
N LEU A 105 8.90 7.00 -7.60
CA LEU A 105 8.61 6.47 -8.94
C LEU A 105 9.86 6.34 -9.81
N ASP A 106 10.78 7.29 -9.73
CA ASP A 106 12.03 7.23 -10.50
C ASP A 106 12.92 6.09 -10.02
N ALA A 107 13.01 5.85 -8.70
CA ALA A 107 13.72 4.70 -8.14
C ALA A 107 13.08 3.37 -8.56
N VAL A 108 11.76 3.26 -8.47
CA VAL A 108 11.01 2.07 -8.92
C VAL A 108 11.25 1.82 -10.41
N ARG A 109 11.14 2.85 -11.26
CA ARG A 109 11.38 2.75 -12.71
C ARG A 109 12.81 2.35 -13.04
N ALA A 110 13.79 2.83 -12.27
CA ALA A 110 15.19 2.45 -12.44
C ALA A 110 15.37 0.93 -12.26
N LEU A 111 14.92 0.40 -11.13
CA LEU A 111 15.05 -1.03 -10.83
C LEU A 111 14.26 -1.90 -11.82
N LEU A 112 13.02 -1.54 -12.15
CA LEU A 112 12.23 -2.32 -13.10
C LEU A 112 12.86 -2.35 -14.50
N ARG A 113 13.49 -1.25 -14.93
CA ARG A 113 14.17 -1.19 -16.23
C ARG A 113 15.35 -2.16 -16.31
N GLU A 114 16.09 -2.33 -15.22
CA GLU A 114 17.17 -3.33 -15.13
C GLU A 114 16.63 -4.76 -15.28
N ALA A 115 15.43 -5.04 -14.76
CA ALA A 115 14.72 -6.30 -14.94
C ALA A 115 14.04 -6.45 -16.32
N GLY A 116 14.18 -5.46 -17.21
CA GLY A 116 13.53 -5.43 -18.52
C GLY A 116 12.01 -5.20 -18.46
N LEU A 117 11.53 -4.58 -17.37
CA LEU A 117 10.12 -4.27 -17.11
C LEU A 117 9.86 -2.75 -17.15
N GLY A 118 8.59 -2.38 -17.31
CA GLY A 118 8.14 -0.99 -17.28
C GLY A 118 6.82 -0.81 -16.54
N LEU A 119 6.47 0.45 -16.26
CA LEU A 119 5.21 0.86 -15.63
C LEU A 119 4.30 1.59 -16.61
N ARG A 120 3.00 1.33 -16.55
CA ARG A 120 1.97 2.10 -17.26
C ARG A 120 0.78 2.46 -16.38
N GLY A 121 0.35 3.73 -16.49
CA GLY A 121 -0.75 4.31 -15.73
C GLY A 121 -2.04 4.32 -16.53
N TYR A 122 -2.52 3.15 -16.94
CA TYR A 122 -3.84 3.01 -17.52
C TYR A 122 -4.81 2.51 -16.46
N GLY A 123 -6.05 3.02 -16.46
CA GLY A 123 -7.10 2.48 -15.59
C GLY A 123 -7.54 1.05 -15.95
N HIS A 124 -7.12 0.55 -17.11
CA HIS A 124 -7.33 -0.83 -17.55
C HIS A 124 -6.15 -1.26 -18.43
N ASP A 125 -5.64 -2.47 -18.22
CA ASP A 125 -4.68 -3.09 -19.15
C ASP A 125 -5.33 -3.35 -20.53
N PRO A 126 -4.87 -2.72 -21.62
CA PRO A 126 -5.45 -2.90 -22.94
C PRO A 126 -5.00 -4.19 -23.66
N TRP A 127 -4.07 -4.97 -23.09
CA TRP A 127 -3.52 -6.16 -23.74
C TRP A 127 -3.85 -7.48 -23.05
N SER A 128 -4.28 -7.47 -21.79
CA SER A 128 -4.64 -8.70 -21.07
C SER A 128 -6.16 -8.87 -20.96
N PRO A 129 -6.75 -9.96 -21.49
CA PRO A 129 -8.01 -10.47 -20.95
C PRO A 129 -7.74 -10.95 -19.50
N ARG A 130 -8.63 -10.62 -18.57
CA ARG A 130 -8.36 -10.66 -17.11
C ARG A 130 -7.78 -12.02 -16.66
N PRO A 131 -6.63 -12.06 -15.96
CA PRO A 131 -6.26 -13.24 -15.18
C PRO A 131 -7.27 -13.43 -14.04
N ALA A 132 -7.49 -14.68 -13.62
CA ALA A 132 -8.33 -14.98 -12.47
C ALA A 132 -7.76 -14.28 -11.21
N ILE A 133 -8.63 -13.60 -10.45
CA ILE A 133 -8.26 -12.97 -9.18
C ILE A 133 -7.86 -14.09 -8.21
N SER A 134 -6.57 -14.24 -7.93
CA SER A 134 -6.12 -15.06 -6.82
C SER A 134 -6.16 -14.22 -5.56
N MET A 135 -7.23 -14.36 -4.77
CA MET A 135 -7.27 -13.83 -3.41
C MET A 135 -6.39 -14.68 -2.48
N SER A 136 -5.07 -14.70 -2.67
CA SER A 136 -4.19 -14.94 -1.53
C SER A 136 -4.08 -13.62 -0.79
N ARG A 137 -4.92 -13.46 0.24
CA ARG A 137 -4.86 -12.37 1.22
C ARG A 137 -3.39 -12.01 1.45
N ALA A 138 -2.96 -10.83 1.00
CA ALA A 138 -1.62 -10.35 1.26
C ALA A 138 -1.42 -10.44 2.78
N THR A 139 -0.60 -11.38 3.24
CA THR A 139 -0.36 -11.62 4.67
C THR A 139 0.53 -10.53 5.27
N THR A 140 0.89 -9.51 4.49
CA THR A 140 1.44 -8.27 5.03
C THR A 140 0.26 -7.41 5.40
N PRO A 141 -0.06 -7.23 6.69
CA PRO A 141 -1.07 -6.27 7.09
C PRO A 141 -0.67 -4.92 6.51
N TRP A 142 -1.66 -4.20 5.96
CA TRP A 142 -1.59 -2.74 5.93
C TRP A 142 -1.05 -2.29 7.28
N SER A 143 0.16 -1.73 7.28
CA SER A 143 0.82 -1.23 8.47
C SER A 143 0.63 0.28 8.45
N PRO A 144 -0.42 0.82 9.09
CA PRO A 144 -0.50 2.25 9.27
C PRO A 144 0.59 2.58 10.30
N THR A 145 1.73 3.08 9.84
CA THR A 145 2.62 3.85 10.72
C THR A 145 1.97 5.19 11.13
N TRP A 146 0.71 5.42 10.72
CA TRP A 146 -0.11 6.49 11.24
C TRP A 146 -0.43 6.25 12.72
N THR A 147 0.38 6.85 13.58
CA THR A 147 0.03 7.03 14.99
C THR A 147 -0.96 8.18 15.07
N ALA A 148 -2.19 7.91 15.51
CA ALA A 148 -3.15 8.96 15.79
C ALA A 148 -2.55 9.91 16.86
N PRO A 149 -2.53 11.23 16.64
CA PRO A 149 -2.17 12.16 17.72
C PRO A 149 -3.20 12.03 18.87
N ASP A 150 -2.71 12.13 20.11
CA ASP A 150 -3.52 12.02 21.32
C ASP A 150 -4.69 13.03 21.27
N PRO A 151 -5.96 12.57 21.33
CA PRO A 151 -7.12 13.45 21.33
C PRO A 151 -7.20 14.38 22.56
N ARG A 152 -6.39 14.16 23.59
CA ARG A 152 -6.29 15.04 24.79
C ARG A 152 -5.24 16.14 24.67
N ALA A 153 -4.49 16.19 23.57
CA ALA A 153 -3.38 17.14 23.36
C ALA A 153 -3.77 18.41 22.59
N ALA A 154 -5.04 18.82 22.59
CA ALA A 154 -5.44 20.15 22.14
C ALA A 154 -5.54 21.12 23.34
N PRO A 155 -5.10 22.38 23.21
CA PRO A 155 -5.17 23.39 24.27
C PRO A 155 -6.61 23.79 24.63
#